data_AF-A0A536A9D4-F1
#
_entry.id   AF-A0A536A9D4-F1
#
_cell.length_a   1.000
_cell.length_b   1.000
_cell.length_c   1.000
_cell.angle_alpha   90.00
_cell.angle_beta   90.00
_cell.angle_gamma   90.00
#
_symmetry.space_group_name_H-M   'P 1'
#
loop_
_entity.id
_entity.type
_entity.pdbx_description
1 polymer ?
#
loop_
_entity_poly.entity_id
_entity_poly.type
_entity_poly.pdbx_seq_one_letter_code
_entity_poly.pdbx_strand_id
1 'polypeptide(L)'
;FEFSSVEDLLKKVQEEIRELQEATSPEHRREEMGDILFMVAKAALWLDIDAEEALRRANRKFRQRFQKVEEIIRQEERTIASYGDEEWGELWERAKR
;
A
#
# COMPACT_ATOMS: atom_id res chain seq x y z
N PHE A 1 1.24 8.82 -23.80
CA PHE A 1 2.34 8.58 -22.85
C PHE A 1 2.79 7.12 -22.95
N GLU A 2 3.79 6.84 -23.80
CA GLU A 2 4.48 5.56 -23.87
C GLU A 2 5.71 5.61 -22.95
N PHE A 3 5.94 4.56 -22.17
CA PHE A 3 7.14 4.43 -21.34
C PHE A 3 8.18 3.59 -22.07
N SER A 4 9.43 4.02 -22.04
CA SER A 4 10.55 3.31 -22.67
C SER A 4 11.12 2.20 -21.79
N SER A 5 10.81 2.21 -20.48
CA SER A 5 11.29 1.23 -19.51
C SER A 5 10.44 1.19 -18.24
N VAL A 6 10.61 0.14 -17.43
CA VAL A 6 10.05 0.06 -16.06
C VAL A 6 10.57 1.20 -15.19
N GLU A 7 11.83 1.61 -15.37
CA GLU A 7 12.43 2.67 -14.57
C GLU A 7 11.77 4.02 -14.84
N ASP A 8 11.47 4.34 -16.10
CA ASP A 8 10.77 5.58 -16.47
C ASP A 8 9.35 5.60 -15.89
N LEU A 9 8.69 4.44 -15.88
CA LEU A 9 7.40 4.29 -15.26
C LEU A 9 7.45 4.54 -13.75
N LEU A 10 8.44 3.95 -13.06
CA LEU A 10 8.63 4.13 -11.62
C LEU A 10 9.00 5.57 -11.27
N LYS A 11 9.79 6.24 -12.12
CA LYS A 11 10.10 7.68 -11.97
C LYS A 11 8.82 8.51 -12.03
N LYS A 12 7.89 8.20 -12.95
CA LYS A 12 6.63 8.93 -13.04
C LYS A 12 5.75 8.68 -11.80
N VAL A 13 5.66 7.45 -11.28
CA VAL A 13 4.97 7.19 -9.99
C VAL A 13 5.60 7.99 -8.84
N GLN A 14 6.93 8.12 -8.81
CA GLN A 14 7.62 8.93 -7.79
C GLN A 14 7.35 10.43 -7.94
N GLU A 15 7.10 10.92 -9.15
CA GLU A 15 6.72 12.30 -9.42
C GLU A 15 5.37 12.62 -8.79
N GLU A 16 4.33 11.82 -9.07
CA GLU A 16 2.98 12.01 -8.49
C GLU A 16 3.00 11.94 -6.94
N ILE A 17 3.88 11.10 -6.37
CA ILE A 17 4.07 11.02 -4.91
C ILE A 17 4.64 12.34 -4.35
N ARG A 18 5.56 12.99 -5.07
CA ARG A 18 6.12 14.29 -4.65
C ARG A 18 5.06 15.39 -4.77
N GLU A 19 4.28 15.38 -5.83
CA GLU A 19 3.18 16.33 -6.01
C GLU A 19 2.15 16.20 -4.88
N LEU A 20 1.80 14.97 -4.48
CA LEU A 20 0.97 14.73 -3.29
C LEU A 20 1.58 15.28 -1.98
N GLN A 21 2.91 15.21 -1.83
CA GLN A 21 3.60 15.77 -0.66
C GLN A 21 3.57 17.31 -0.64
N GLU A 22 3.58 17.94 -1.81
CA GLU A 22 3.47 19.39 -1.98
C GLU A 22 2.02 19.89 -1.91
N ALA A 23 1.04 18.99 -1.98
CA ALA A 23 -0.38 19.32 -1.98
C ALA A 23 -0.88 19.94 -0.65
N THR A 24 -1.28 21.21 -0.73
CA THR A 24 -1.65 22.04 0.44
C THR A 24 -3.14 22.02 0.77
N SER A 25 -4.01 21.67 -0.17
CA SER A 25 -5.48 21.69 0.02
C SER A 25 -6.07 20.28 -0.06
N PRO A 26 -7.25 20.03 0.55
CA PRO A 26 -7.94 18.75 0.43
C PRO A 26 -8.30 18.38 -1.01
N GLU A 27 -8.59 19.37 -1.87
CA GLU A 27 -8.90 19.13 -3.28
C GLU A 27 -7.65 18.69 -4.04
N HIS A 28 -6.55 19.43 -3.86
CA HIS A 28 -5.26 19.12 -4.49
C HIS A 28 -4.79 17.74 -4.07
N ARG A 29 -4.87 17.38 -2.78
CA ARG A 29 -4.54 16.01 -2.32
C ARG A 29 -5.40 14.92 -2.96
N ARG A 30 -6.66 15.23 -3.31
CA ARG A 30 -7.53 14.26 -3.98
C ARG A 30 -7.12 14.07 -5.44
N GLU A 31 -6.79 15.16 -6.12
CA GLU A 31 -6.24 15.17 -7.48
C GLU A 31 -4.98 14.30 -7.55
N GLU A 32 -3.96 14.63 -6.75
CA GLU A 32 -2.68 13.90 -6.74
C GLU A 32 -2.83 12.43 -6.33
N MET A 33 -3.73 12.12 -5.38
CA MET A 33 -4.05 10.74 -5.04
C MET A 33 -4.68 9.99 -6.24
N GLY A 34 -5.52 10.67 -7.01
CA GLY A 34 -6.10 10.14 -8.25
C GLY A 34 -5.02 9.82 -9.27
N ASP A 35 -4.04 10.71 -9.45
CA ASP A 35 -2.95 10.52 -10.41
C ASP A 35 -2.01 9.38 -9.99
N ILE A 36 -1.71 9.23 -8.70
CA ILE A 36 -0.99 8.05 -8.19
C ILE A 36 -1.73 6.76 -8.52
N LEU A 37 -3.04 6.69 -8.25
CA LEU A 37 -3.84 5.50 -8.53
C LEU A 37 -3.90 5.19 -10.03
N PHE A 38 -4.08 6.22 -10.86
CA PHE A 38 -4.05 6.09 -12.31
C PHE A 38 -2.69 5.58 -12.80
N MET A 39 -1.59 6.13 -12.28
CA MET A 39 -0.24 5.73 -12.67
C MET A 39 0.08 4.30 -12.25
N VAL A 40 -0.36 3.86 -11.07
CA VAL A 40 -0.22 2.47 -10.60
C VAL A 40 -1.05 1.50 -11.46
N ALA A 41 -2.28 1.86 -11.82
CA ALA A 41 -3.10 1.04 -12.72
C ALA A 41 -2.47 0.95 -14.13
N LYS A 42 -1.93 2.06 -14.62
CA LYS A 42 -1.19 2.11 -15.88
C LYS A 42 0.10 1.29 -15.83
N ALA A 43 0.77 1.26 -14.68
CA ALA A 43 1.94 0.41 -14.43
C ALA A 43 1.61 -1.06 -14.62
N ALA A 44 0.52 -1.51 -14.01
CA ALA A 44 0.04 -2.87 -14.16
C ALA A 44 -0.26 -3.19 -15.64
N LEU A 45 -0.96 -2.29 -16.35
CA LEU A 45 -1.24 -2.48 -17.78
C LEU A 45 0.04 -2.61 -18.64
N TRP A 46 1.03 -1.73 -18.44
CA TRP A 46 2.28 -1.78 -19.20
C TRP A 46 3.09 -3.06 -18.93
N LEU A 47 2.97 -3.62 -17.72
CA LEU A 47 3.60 -4.86 -17.31
C LEU A 47 2.80 -6.13 -17.67
N ASP A 48 1.68 -6.00 -18.39
CA ASP A 48 0.73 -7.10 -18.68
C ASP A 48 0.20 -7.79 -17.41
N ILE A 49 -0.07 -6.99 -16.38
CA ILE A 49 -0.62 -7.44 -15.09
C ILE A 49 -2.07 -6.95 -14.97
N ASP A 50 -2.98 -7.86 -14.62
CA ASP A 50 -4.32 -7.51 -14.18
C ASP A 50 -4.26 -6.79 -12.83
N ALA A 51 -4.48 -5.47 -12.85
CA ALA A 51 -4.39 -4.60 -11.68
C ALA A 51 -5.39 -5.00 -10.58
N GLU A 52 -6.60 -5.43 -10.95
CA GLU A 52 -7.65 -5.78 -10.00
C GLU A 52 -7.30 -7.08 -9.29
N GLU A 53 -6.87 -8.12 -10.03
CA GLU A 53 -6.45 -9.38 -9.42
C GLU A 53 -5.17 -9.21 -8.58
N ALA A 54 -4.23 -8.36 -9.01
CA ALA A 54 -3.05 -8.03 -8.21
C ALA A 54 -3.45 -7.39 -6.86
N LEU A 55 -4.37 -6.42 -6.88
CA LEU A 55 -4.88 -5.78 -5.67
C LEU A 55 -5.66 -6.77 -4.79
N ARG A 56 -6.52 -7.61 -5.38
CA ARG A 56 -7.25 -8.66 -4.65
C ARG A 56 -6.27 -9.62 -3.94
N ARG A 57 -5.18 -10.03 -4.59
CA ARG A 57 -4.11 -10.85 -3.96
C ARG A 57 -3.43 -10.13 -2.82
N ALA A 58 -3.10 -8.85 -2.98
CA ALA A 58 -2.51 -8.05 -1.92
C ALA A 58 -3.44 -7.95 -0.70
N ASN A 59 -4.73 -7.72 -0.92
CA ASN A 59 -5.75 -7.66 0.13
C ASN A 59 -5.91 -9.01 0.86
N ARG A 60 -5.92 -10.14 0.13
CA ARG A 60 -5.95 -11.48 0.75
C ARG A 60 -4.72 -11.72 1.64
N LYS A 61 -3.52 -11.36 1.17
CA LYS A 61 -2.27 -11.46 1.94
C LYS A 61 -2.30 -10.59 3.18
N PHE A 62 -2.78 -9.34 3.08
CA PHE A 62 -2.94 -8.46 4.23
C PHE A 62 -3.90 -9.06 5.26
N ARG A 63 -5.07 -9.54 4.83
CA ARG A 63 -6.07 -10.17 5.71
C ARG A 63 -5.51 -11.38 6.44
N GLN A 64 -4.78 -12.26 5.76
CA GLN A 64 -4.14 -13.43 6.39
C GLN A 64 -3.13 -13.03 7.46
N ARG A 65 -2.33 -11.99 7.20
CA ARG A 65 -1.38 -11.46 8.20
C ARG A 65 -2.12 -10.83 9.37
N PHE A 66 -3.17 -10.05 9.11
CA PHE A 66 -3.95 -9.44 10.18
C PHE A 66 -4.63 -10.49 11.07
N GLN A 67 -5.13 -11.59 10.49
CA GLN A 67 -5.67 -12.72 11.27
C GLN A 67 -4.62 -13.36 12.20
N LYS A 68 -3.36 -13.46 11.76
CA LYS A 68 -2.27 -13.91 12.63
C LYS A 68 -1.99 -12.91 13.76
N VAL A 69 -2.06 -11.60 13.48
CA VAL A 69 -1.96 -10.58 14.53
C VAL A 69 -3.07 -10.74 15.56
N GLU A 70 -4.33 -10.91 15.12
CA GLU A 70 -5.46 -11.14 16.03
C GLU A 70 -5.29 -12.40 16.89
N GLU A 71 -4.73 -13.46 16.32
CA GLU A 71 -4.41 -14.69 17.06
C GLU A 71 -3.33 -14.46 18.12
N ILE A 72 -2.25 -13.76 17.78
CA ILE A 72 -1.18 -13.40 18.71
C ILE A 72 -1.75 -12.57 19.88
N ILE A 73 -2.53 -11.53 19.57
CA ILE A 73 -3.14 -10.67 20.58
C ILE A 73 -4.03 -11.47 21.53
N ARG A 74 -4.80 -12.42 20.98
CA ARG A 74 -5.67 -13.32 21.77
C ARG A 74 -4.85 -14.22 22.70
N GLN A 75 -3.74 -14.77 22.22
CA GLN A 75 -2.85 -15.62 23.03
C GLN A 75 -2.15 -14.85 24.14
N GLU A 76 -1.89 -13.55 23.92
CA GLU A 76 -1.30 -12.66 24.91
C GLU A 76 -2.34 -12.07 25.90
N GLU A 77 -3.62 -12.42 25.75
CA GLU A 77 -4.74 -11.92 26.57
C GLU A 77 -4.81 -10.39 26.64
N ARG A 78 -4.30 -9.72 25.60
CA ARG A 78 -4.27 -8.26 25.45
C ARG A 78 -5.36 -7.78 24.51
N THR A 79 -5.56 -6.47 24.46
CA THR A 79 -6.43 -5.83 23.47
C THR A 79 -5.59 -5.08 22.44
N ILE A 80 -6.13 -4.95 21.23
CA ILE A 80 -5.51 -4.25 20.11
C ILE A 80 -5.09 -2.81 20.46
N ALA A 81 -5.88 -2.13 21.30
CA ALA A 81 -5.64 -0.77 21.76
C ALA A 81 -4.52 -0.66 22.80
N SER A 82 -4.05 -1.79 23.35
CA SER A 82 -2.98 -1.81 24.36
C SER A 82 -1.56 -1.86 23.77
N TYR A 83 -1.42 -1.95 22.45
CA TYR A 83 -0.12 -2.00 21.76
C TYR A 83 0.30 -0.60 21.33
N GLY A 84 1.54 -0.22 21.65
CA GLY A 84 2.18 0.98 21.11
C GLY A 84 2.72 0.76 19.69
N ASP A 85 3.18 1.83 19.04
CA ASP A 85 3.64 1.79 17.63
C ASP A 85 4.80 0.80 17.39
N GLU A 86 5.75 0.71 18.31
CA GLU A 86 6.85 -0.26 18.22
C GLU A 86 6.36 -1.70 18.34
N GLU A 87 5.52 -2.00 19.33
CA GLU A 87 4.96 -3.33 19.53
C GLU A 87 4.07 -3.74 18.34
N TRP A 88 3.37 -2.79 17.72
CA TRP A 88 2.63 -3.01 16.48
C TRP A 88 3.52 -3.44 15.32
N GLY A 89 4.68 -2.80 15.17
CA GLY A 89 5.69 -3.20 14.20
C GLY A 89 6.15 -4.64 14.44
N GLU A 90 6.44 -4.99 15.69
CA GLU A 90 6.85 -6.34 16.08
C GLU A 90 5.75 -7.39 15.82
N LEU A 91 4.50 -7.10 16.18
CA LEU A 91 3.35 -7.94 15.88
C LEU A 91 3.22 -8.20 14.38
N TRP A 92 3.39 -7.15 13.58
CA TRP A 92 3.29 -7.25 12.13
C TRP A 92 4.43 -8.09 11.53
N GLU A 93 5.66 -7.93 12.01
CA GLU A 93 6.80 -8.76 11.59
C GLU A 93 6.61 -10.23 12.00
N ARG A 94 6.07 -10.50 13.19
CA ARG A 94 5.69 -11.86 13.61
C ARG A 94 4.63 -12.47 12.69
N ALA A 95 3.62 -11.68 12.29
CA ALA A 95 2.56 -12.13 11.39
C ALA A 95 3.02 -12.34 9.93
N LYS A 96 4.11 -11.68 9.50
CA LYS A 96 4.71 -11.89 8.18
C LYS A 96 5.43 -13.24 8.05
N ARG A 97 5.95 -13.79 9.15
CA ARG A 97 6.56 -15.12 9.23
C ARG A 97 5.49 -16.21 9.15
#